data_AF-A0A7R7WCK9-F1
#
_entry.id   AF-A0A7R7WCK9-F1
#
_cell.length_a   1.000
_cell.length_b   1.000
_cell.length_c   1.000
_cell.angle_alpha   90.00
_cell.angle_beta   90.00
_cell.angle_gamma   90.00
#
_symmetry.space_group_name_H-M   'P 1'
#
loop_
_entity.id
_entity.type
_entity.pdbx_description
1 polymer ?
#
loop_
_entity_poly.entity_id
_entity_poly.type
_entity_poly.pdbx_seq_one_letter_code
_entity_poly.pdbx_strand_id
1 'polypeptide(L)' 'MASAERPRILLLSLAYRDFLDEVYSTLFTRLSEVANIKRAKTANTALQIIAEATFKAFIITDEGLTESNQENRGGAR' A
#
# COMPACT_ATOMS: atom_id res chain seq x y z
N MET A 1 29.65 -10.35 -9.60
CA MET A 1 28.89 -9.89 -8.41
C MET A 1 27.44 -10.15 -8.69
N ALA A 2 26.74 -10.92 -7.84
CA ALA A 2 25.31 -11.16 -8.02
C ALA A 2 24.60 -9.81 -7.97
N SER A 3 24.00 -9.38 -9.08
CA SER A 3 23.11 -8.22 -9.09
C SER A 3 21.95 -8.59 -8.17
N ALA A 4 21.97 -8.12 -6.93
CA ALA A 4 20.90 -8.39 -5.98
C ALA A 4 19.60 -7.87 -6.62
N GLU A 5 18.64 -8.76 -6.88
CA GLU A 5 17.37 -8.38 -7.49
C GLU A 5 16.71 -7.31 -6.62
N ARG A 6 16.27 -6.21 -7.24
CA ARG A 6 15.61 -5.13 -6.51
C ARG A 6 14.37 -5.69 -5.80
N PRO A 7 14.19 -5.44 -4.49
CA PRO A 7 13.09 -5.98 -3.74
C PRO A 7 11.76 -5.53 -4.34
N ARG A 8 10.77 -6.42 -4.35
CA ARG A 8 9.40 -6.09 -4.75
C ARG A 8 8.62 -5.58 -3.55
N ILE A 9 8.04 -4.40 -3.65
CA ILE A 9 7.21 -3.79 -2.61
C ILE A 9 5.82 -3.54 -3.19
N LEU A 10 4.78 -3.93 -2.44
CA LEU A 10 3.40 -3.62 -2.79
C LEU A 10 2.91 -2.43 -1.95
N LEU A 11 2.42 -1.39 -2.63
CA LEU A 11 1.71 -0.29 -2.02
C LEU A 11 0.20 -0.57 -2.05
N LEU A 12 -0.42 -0.59 -0.88
CA LEU A 12 -1.86 -0.76 -0.70
C LEU A 12 -2.49 0.59 -0.41
N SER A 13 -3.47 0.96 -1.21
CA SER A 13 -4.25 2.19 -1.07
C SER A 13 -5.71 1.84 -1.41
N LEU A 14 -6.35 0.99 -0.59
CA LEU A 14 -7.71 0.49 -0.80
C LEU A 14 -8.80 1.57 -0.62
N ALA A 15 -8.55 2.57 0.23
CA ALA A 15 -9.35 3.80 0.40
C ALA A 15 -8.75 4.92 -0.46
N TYR A 16 -8.44 4.62 -1.72
CA TYR A 16 -7.75 5.54 -2.61
C TYR A 16 -8.56 6.81 -2.88
N ARG A 17 -7.86 7.96 -2.79
CA ARG A 17 -8.32 9.26 -3.27
C ARG A 17 -7.24 9.90 -4.13
N ASP A 18 -7.64 10.67 -5.14
CA ASP A 18 -6.68 11.20 -6.13
C ASP A 18 -5.58 12.08 -5.53
N PHE A 19 -5.90 12.86 -4.49
CA PHE A 19 -4.89 13.67 -3.82
C PHE A 19 -3.79 12.85 -3.13
N LEU A 20 -4.02 11.56 -2.81
CA LEU A 20 -3.00 10.70 -2.20
C LEU A 20 -1.84 10.42 -3.16
N ASP A 21 -2.06 10.45 -4.48
CA ASP A 21 -0.99 10.31 -5.48
C ASP A 21 -0.01 11.47 -5.40
N GLU A 22 -0.53 12.69 -5.23
CA GLU A 22 0.26 13.89 -5.07
C GLU A 22 0.98 13.90 -3.72
N VAL A 23 0.26 13.62 -2.64
CA VAL A 23 0.81 13.60 -1.27
C VAL A 23 1.95 12.59 -1.12
N TYR A 24 1.83 11.40 -1.71
CA TYR A 24 2.84 10.35 -1.62
C TYR A 24 3.83 10.31 -2.81
N SER A 25 3.73 11.25 -3.75
CA SER A 25 4.58 11.29 -4.96
C SER A 25 6.07 11.16 -4.64
N THR A 26 6.56 11.95 -3.69
CA THR A 26 7.97 11.93 -3.27
C THR A 26 8.37 10.58 -2.68
N LEU A 27 7.52 9.97 -1.86
CA LEU A 27 7.75 8.64 -1.29
C LEU A 27 7.85 7.58 -2.39
N PHE A 28 6.93 7.60 -3.35
CA PHE A 28 6.91 6.66 -4.46
C PHE A 28 8.14 6.81 -5.36
N THR A 29 8.54 8.05 -5.67
CA THR A 29 9.77 8.32 -6.40
C THR A 29 10.98 7.73 -5.69
N ARG A 30 11.16 8.00 -4.40
CA ARG A 30 12.31 7.50 -3.63
C ARG A 30 12.33 5.98 -3.49
N LEU A 31 11.17 5.36 -3.25
CA LEU A 31 11.09 3.91 -3.20
C LEU A 31 11.43 3.28 -4.55
N SER A 32 11.08 3.92 -5.68
CA SER A 32 11.30 3.37 -7.02
C SER A 32 12.78 3.36 -7.42
N GLU A 33 13.59 4.21 -6.78
CA GLU A 33 15.05 4.23 -6.95
C GLU A 33 15.71 2.95 -6.40
N VAL A 34 15.11 2.33 -5.38
CA VAL A 34 15.70 1.21 -4.62
C VAL A 34 14.90 -0.10 -4.71
N ALA A 35 13.66 -0.07 -5.19
CA ALA A 35 12.74 -1.20 -5.20
C ALA A 35 11.86 -1.23 -6.46
N ASN A 36 11.37 -2.43 -6.79
CA ASN A 36 10.31 -2.62 -7.78
C ASN A 36 8.95 -2.44 -7.09
N ILE A 37 8.27 -1.34 -7.38
CA ILE A 37 7.00 -1.02 -6.74
C ILE A 37 5.84 -1.48 -7.62
N LYS A 38 4.90 -2.22 -7.03
CA LYS A 38 3.54 -2.33 -7.54
C LYS A 38 2.58 -1.58 -6.62
N ARG A 39 1.44 -1.17 -7.16
CA ARG A 39 0.41 -0.47 -6.40
C ARG A 39 -0.96 -1.05 -6.68
N ALA A 40 -1.74 -1.23 -5.61
CA ALA A 40 -3.13 -1.63 -5.68
C ALA A 40 -4.01 -0.55 -5.07
N LYS A 41 -4.93 -0.02 -5.87
CA LYS A 41 -5.92 1.00 -5.46
C LYS A 41 -7.28 0.39 -5.04
N THR A 42 -7.43 -0.92 -5.22
CA THR A 42 -8.66 -1.66 -4.90
C THR A 42 -8.31 -3.03 -4.33
N ALA A 43 -9.23 -3.63 -3.57
CA ALA A 43 -9.03 -4.95 -2.98
C ALA A 43 -8.83 -6.03 -4.05
N ASN A 44 -9.60 -6.00 -5.13
CA ASN A 44 -9.50 -6.98 -6.22
C ASN A 44 -8.14 -6.89 -6.92
N THR A 45 -7.67 -5.68 -7.21
CA THR A 45 -6.33 -5.47 -7.79
C THR A 45 -5.24 -5.93 -6.83
N ALA A 46 -5.40 -5.71 -5.52
CA ALA A 46 -4.45 -6.17 -4.51
C ALA A 46 -4.34 -7.70 -4.50
N LEU A 47 -5.47 -8.40 -4.45
CA LEU A 47 -5.51 -9.87 -4.46
C LEU A 47 -4.88 -10.44 -5.72
N GLN A 48 -5.18 -9.87 -6.89
CA GLN A 48 -4.56 -10.28 -8.15
C GLN A 48 -3.04 -10.10 -8.11
N ILE A 49 -2.57 -8.92 -7.69
CA ILE A 49 -1.13 -8.62 -7.64
C ILE A 49 -0.39 -9.55 -6.65
N ILE A 50 -1.01 -9.83 -5.50
CA ILE A 50 -0.46 -10.73 -4.48
C ILE A 50 -0.34 -12.16 -5.01
N ALA A 51 -1.31 -12.63 -5.79
CA ALA A 51 -1.27 -13.96 -6.38
C ALA A 51 -0.17 -14.10 -7.46
N GLU A 52 0.20 -13.00 -8.12
CA GLU A 52 1.18 -13.01 -9.22
C GLU A 52 2.65 -13.05 -8.78
N ALA A 53 2.98 -12.61 -7.55
CA ALA A 53 4.36 -12.42 -7.15
C ALA A 53 4.59 -12.47 -5.63
N THR A 54 5.81 -12.85 -5.24
CA THR A 54 6.29 -12.70 -3.87
C THR A 54 6.80 -11.28 -3.64
N PHE A 55 6.27 -10.62 -2.61
CA PHE A 55 6.71 -9.30 -2.17
C PHE A 55 7.55 -9.41 -0.91
N LYS A 56 8.55 -8.52 -0.79
CA LYS A 56 9.39 -8.43 0.40
C LYS A 56 8.75 -7.56 1.49
N ALA A 57 7.88 -6.63 1.10
CA ALA A 57 7.15 -5.77 2.02
C ALA A 57 5.84 -5.27 1.41
N PHE A 58 4.90 -4.93 2.31
CA PHE A 58 3.65 -4.26 2.02
C PHE A 58 3.65 -2.91 2.77
N ILE A 59 3.34 -1.83 2.06
CA ILE A 59 3.17 -0.51 2.67
C ILE A 59 1.72 -0.09 2.44
N ILE A 60 1.01 0.20 3.53
CA ILE A 60 -0.39 0.60 3.48
C ILE A 60 -0.44 2.13 3.60
N THR A 61 -1.15 2.75 2.67
CA THR A 61 -1.26 4.21 2.47
C THR A 61 -2.72 4.67 2.56
N ASP A 62 -3.51 3.95 3.36
CA ASP A 62 -4.95 4.15 3.50
C ASP A 62 -5.29 5.11 4.64
N GLU A 63 -6.14 6.09 4.34
CA GLU A 63 -6.66 7.03 5.35
C GLU A 63 -7.46 6.31 6.45
N GLY A 64 -8.12 5.20 6.11
CA GLY A 64 -8.88 4.38 7.06
C GLY A 64 -8.02 3.75 8.16
N LEU A 65 -6.69 3.71 8.01
CA LEU A 65 -5.80 3.32 9.12
C LEU A 65 -5.75 4.35 10.24
N THR A 66 -6.07 5.61 9.92
CA THR A 66 -6.09 6.71 10.91
C THR A 66 -7.42 6.81 11.64
N GLU A 67 -8.46 6.17 11.10
CA GLU A 67 -9.73 5.99 11.79
C GLU A 67 -9.51 5.01 12.95
N SER A 68 -9.39 5.57 14.15
CA SER A 68 -9.42 4.77 15.37
C SER A 68 -10.75 4.02 15.38
N ASN A 69 -10.72 2.70 15.54
CA ASN A 69 -11.90 1.83 15.66
C ASN A 69 -12.86 2.36 16.75
N GLN A 70 -13.71 3.33 16.42
CA GLN A 70 -14.78 3.83 17.28
C GLN A 70 -16.01 2.91 17.20
N GLU A 71 -15.96 1.88 16.35
CA GLU A 71 -17.01 0.89 16.16
C GLU A 71 -16.94 -0.25 17.21
N ASN A 72 -16.97 0.10 18.49
CA ASN A 72 -17.42 -0.82 19.56
C ASN A 72 -17.74 -0.15 20.92
N ARG A 73 -18.00 1.16 20.96
CA ARG A 73 -18.36 1.88 22.20
C ARG A 73 -19.73 2.60 22.17
N GLY A 74 -20.69 2.08 21.42
CA GLY A 74 -22.11 2.26 21.76
C GLY A 74 -22.62 0.92 22.26
N GLY A 75 -22.63 0.63 23.57
CA GLY A 75 -23.43 1.37 24.53
C GLY A 75 -24.81 0.72 24.57
N ALA A 76 -24.93 -0.39 25.31
CA ALA A 76 -26.22 -0.90 25.74
C ALA A 76 -26.95 0.23 26.47
N ARG A 77 -28.04 0.71 25.87
CA ARG A 77 -29.09 1.49 26.53
C ARG A 77 -30.42 1.04 25.97
#